data_AF-A0AAU5AF13-F1
#
_entry.id   AF-A0AAU5AF13-F1
#
_cell.length_a   1.000
_cell.length_b   1.000
_cell.length_c   1.000
_cell.angle_alpha   90.00
_cell.angle_beta   90.00
_cell.angle_gamma   90.00
#
_symmetry.space_group_name_H-M   'P 1'
#
loop_
_entity.id
_entity.type
_entity.pdbx_description
1 polymer ?
#
loop_
_entity_poly.entity_id
_entity_poly.type
_entity_poly.pdbx_seq_one_letter_code
_entity_poly.pdbx_strand_id
1 'polypeptide(L)'
;MIDGRVRPLDALTLHVAREWLDHRRCRWPDTANPHLLINKFTALGTGPVSAVSLTTPLRGQAATLEQLRVDRQLEEALSHGPAPLHLAEVFGLDAKTAIRYTDSARALLEQAAEQQLR
;
A
#
# COMPACT_ATOMS: atom_id res chain seq x y z
N MET A 1 -2.85 11.41 -7.49
CA MET A 1 -3.70 11.56 -6.30
C MET A 1 -4.45 10.26 -6.07
N ILE A 2 -4.57 9.82 -4.83
CA ILE A 2 -5.41 8.68 -4.42
C ILE A 2 -6.44 9.27 -3.47
N ASP A 3 -7.74 9.10 -3.76
CA ASP A 3 -8.85 9.69 -2.98
C ASP A 3 -8.69 11.20 -2.71
N GLY A 4 -8.25 11.95 -3.74
CA GLY A 4 -8.01 13.40 -3.63
C GLY A 4 -6.74 13.80 -2.86
N ARG A 5 -5.97 12.84 -2.34
CA ARG A 5 -4.73 13.09 -1.60
C ARG A 5 -3.51 12.88 -2.49
N VAL A 6 -2.54 13.79 -2.42
CA VAL A 6 -1.23 13.61 -3.05
C VAL A 6 -0.39 12.72 -2.15
N ARG A 7 0.02 11.55 -2.65
CA ARG A 7 0.93 10.66 -1.94
C ARG A 7 2.27 10.63 -2.68
N PRO A 8 3.39 11.02 -2.05
CA PRO A 8 4.68 10.88 -2.67
C PRO A 8 4.98 9.40 -2.90
N LEU A 9 5.56 9.09 -4.05
CA LEU A 9 6.11 7.76 -4.33
C LEU A 9 7.59 7.79 -3.97
N ASP A 10 8.06 6.79 -3.24
CA ASP A 10 9.49 6.60 -3.03
C ASP A 10 10.19 6.29 -4.36
N ALA A 11 11.53 6.38 -4.35
CA ALA A 11 12.33 6.23 -5.55
C ALA A 11 12.17 4.87 -6.24
N LEU A 12 12.04 3.78 -5.47
CA LEU A 12 11.87 2.43 -6.01
C LEU A 12 10.49 2.31 -6.66
N THR A 13 9.44 2.70 -5.95
CA THR A 13 8.07 2.65 -6.50
C THR A 13 7.93 3.52 -7.75
N LEU A 14 8.53 4.71 -7.76
CA LEU A 14 8.54 5.58 -8.93
C LEU A 14 9.27 4.94 -10.12
N HIS A 15 10.42 4.31 -9.87
CA HIS A 15 11.18 3.61 -10.91
C HIS A 15 10.38 2.47 -11.53
N VAL A 16 9.86 1.56 -10.70
CA VAL A 16 9.05 0.41 -11.16
C VAL A 16 7.77 0.87 -11.87
N ALA A 17 7.13 1.93 -11.39
CA ALA A 17 5.95 2.50 -12.05
C ALA A 17 6.27 3.04 -13.45
N ARG A 18 7.44 3.64 -13.65
CA ARG A 18 7.89 4.12 -14.97
C ARG A 18 8.15 2.96 -15.91
N GLU A 19 8.90 1.95 -15.47
CA GLU A 19 9.17 0.74 -16.27
C GLU A 19 7.87 0.03 -16.67
N TRP A 20 6.92 -0.07 -15.73
CA TRP A 20 5.60 -0.61 -16.02
C TRP A 20 4.85 0.21 -17.07
N LEU A 21 4.86 1.55 -16.98
CA LEU A 21 4.22 2.42 -17.96
C LEU A 21 4.85 2.31 -19.35
N ASP A 22 6.18 2.16 -19.44
CA ASP A 22 6.89 1.88 -20.69
C ASP A 22 6.48 0.53 -21.27
N HIS A 23 6.52 -0.53 -20.47
CA HIS A 23 6.07 -1.86 -20.88
C HIS A 23 4.62 -1.82 -21.38
N ARG A 24 3.73 -1.17 -20.63
CA ARG A 24 2.31 -1.02 -20.96
C ARG A 24 2.10 -0.34 -22.31
N ARG A 25 2.80 0.78 -22.56
CA ARG A 25 2.72 1.52 -23.84
C ARG A 25 3.19 0.66 -25.01
N CYS A 26 4.28 -0.08 -24.85
CA CYS A 26 4.79 -0.96 -25.91
C CYS A 26 3.87 -2.18 -26.16
N ARG A 27 3.29 -2.74 -25.09
CA ARG A 27 2.44 -3.95 -25.15
C ARG A 27 1.05 -3.65 -25.72
N TRP A 28 0.47 -2.51 -25.35
CA TRP A 28 -0.87 -2.09 -25.72
C TRP A 28 -0.90 -0.60 -26.10
N PRO A 29 -0.35 -0.23 -27.27
CA PRO A 29 -0.22 1.17 -27.67
C PRO A 29 -1.56 1.91 -27.77
N ASP A 30 -2.61 1.22 -28.20
CA ASP A 30 -3.93 1.79 -28.45
C ASP A 30 -4.95 1.52 -27.32
N THR A 31 -4.49 1.19 -26.11
CA THR A 31 -5.39 0.93 -24.99
C THR A 31 -6.13 2.19 -24.56
N ALA A 32 -7.46 2.13 -24.57
CA ALA A 32 -8.32 3.19 -24.02
C ALA A 32 -8.47 3.10 -22.49
N ASN A 33 -7.83 2.12 -21.83
CA ASN A 33 -8.00 1.90 -20.41
C ASN A 33 -7.31 3.01 -19.59
N PRO A 34 -7.99 3.74 -18.69
CA PRO A 34 -7.36 4.82 -17.92
C PRO A 34 -6.59 4.31 -16.69
N HIS A 35 -6.77 3.05 -16.28
CA HIS A 35 -6.20 2.53 -15.05
C HIS A 35 -4.69 2.30 -15.16
N LEU A 36 -3.95 2.61 -14.08
CA LEU A 36 -2.50 2.42 -14.02
C LEU A 36 -2.13 0.95 -14.24
N LEU A 37 -2.77 0.05 -13.50
CA LEU A 37 -2.57 -1.40 -13.61
C LEU A 37 -3.63 -2.00 -14.52
N ILE A 38 -3.17 -2.64 -15.59
CA ILE A 38 -4.00 -3.39 -16.54
C ILE A 38 -3.34 -4.74 -16.83
N ASN A 39 -4.09 -5.68 -17.37
CA ASN A 39 -3.56 -6.96 -17.83
C ASN A 39 -4.12 -7.30 -19.21
N LYS A 40 -3.74 -8.46 -19.76
CA LYS A 40 -4.22 -8.90 -21.09
C LYS A 40 -5.75 -8.98 -21.22
N PHE A 41 -6.47 -9.11 -20.10
CA PHE A 41 -7.94 -9.18 -20.09
C PHE A 41 -8.58 -7.79 -20.04
N THR A 42 -7.98 -6.83 -19.32
CA THR A 42 -8.54 -5.48 -19.18
C THR A 42 -7.99 -4.47 -20.18
N ALA A 43 -6.91 -4.80 -20.89
CA ALA A 43 -6.25 -3.88 -21.83
C ALA A 43 -7.14 -3.40 -22.99
N LEU A 44 -8.12 -4.20 -23.41
CA LEU A 44 -9.06 -3.84 -24.48
C LEU A 44 -10.35 -3.18 -23.95
N GLY A 45 -10.50 -3.08 -22.64
CA GLY A 45 -11.64 -2.44 -22.00
C GLY A 45 -11.25 -1.16 -21.27
N THR A 46 -12.20 -0.60 -20.54
CA THR A 46 -12.01 0.60 -19.71
C THR A 46 -12.11 0.32 -18.21
N GLY A 47 -12.39 -0.93 -17.84
CA GLY A 47 -12.55 -1.35 -16.45
C GLY A 47 -11.23 -1.62 -15.73
N PRO A 48 -11.24 -1.60 -14.39
CA PRO A 48 -10.07 -1.88 -13.58
C PRO A 48 -9.71 -3.36 -13.61
N VAL A 49 -8.45 -3.67 -13.28
CA VAL A 49 -8.02 -5.03 -12.97
C VAL A 49 -8.76 -5.56 -11.74
N SER A 50 -9.12 -6.85 -11.75
CA SER A 50 -9.82 -7.47 -10.62
C SER A 50 -8.90 -7.61 -9.39
N ALA A 51 -9.47 -7.54 -8.19
CA ALA A 51 -8.75 -7.77 -6.94
C ALA A 51 -8.07 -9.16 -6.89
N VAL A 52 -8.71 -10.17 -7.52
CA VAL A 52 -8.11 -11.51 -7.64
C VAL A 52 -6.83 -11.48 -8.46
N SER A 53 -6.79 -10.72 -9.56
CA SER A 53 -5.57 -10.57 -10.38
C SER A 53 -4.43 -9.89 -9.62
N LEU A 54 -4.74 -9.01 -8.66
CA LEU A 54 -3.75 -8.35 -7.80
C LEU A 54 -3.25 -9.26 -6.66
N THR A 55 -4.11 -10.12 -6.13
CA THR A 55 -3.78 -11.00 -4.97
C THR A 55 -3.18 -12.33 -5.39
N THR A 56 -3.50 -12.84 -6.58
CA THR A 56 -3.02 -14.13 -7.07
C THR A 56 -1.49 -14.24 -7.09
N PRO A 57 -0.73 -13.23 -7.53
CA PRO A 57 0.74 -13.28 -7.51
C PRO A 57 1.36 -13.43 -6.11
N LEU A 58 0.63 -13.05 -5.05
CA LEU A 58 1.12 -13.14 -3.67
C LEU A 58 0.72 -14.44 -2.97
N ARG A 59 -0.03 -15.34 -3.64
CA ARG A 59 -0.36 -16.63 -3.06
C ARG A 59 0.92 -17.47 -2.89
N GLY A 60 1.13 -17.98 -1.68
CA GLY A 60 2.34 -18.74 -1.33
C GLY A 60 3.58 -17.89 -1.11
N GLN A 61 3.48 -16.56 -1.17
CA GLN A 61 4.56 -15.65 -0.77
C GLN A 61 4.56 -15.43 0.74
N ALA A 62 5.66 -14.88 1.26
CA ALA A 62 5.84 -14.60 2.68
C ALA A 62 4.78 -13.63 3.26
N ALA A 63 4.21 -12.75 2.42
CA ALA A 63 3.17 -11.83 2.82
C ALA A 63 2.11 -11.65 1.72
N THR A 64 0.85 -11.55 2.16
CA THR A 64 -0.30 -11.17 1.34
C THR A 64 -0.44 -9.64 1.23
N LEU A 65 -1.26 -9.15 0.29
CA LEU A 65 -1.53 -7.70 0.14
C LEU A 65 -2.07 -7.10 1.44
N GLU A 66 -2.95 -7.82 2.13
CA GLU A 66 -3.48 -7.36 3.42
C GLU A 66 -2.41 -7.31 4.48
N GLN A 67 -1.54 -8.32 4.58
CA GLN A 67 -0.43 -8.29 5.53
C GLN A 67 0.53 -7.13 5.26
N LEU A 68 0.86 -6.86 3.99
CA LEU A 68 1.67 -5.69 3.62
C LEU A 68 0.97 -4.37 3.98
N ARG A 69 -0.36 -4.30 3.82
CA ARG A 69 -1.15 -3.12 4.19
C ARG A 69 -1.13 -2.89 5.71
N VAL A 70 -1.32 -3.95 6.49
CA VAL A 70 -1.25 -3.92 7.96
C VAL A 70 0.15 -3.51 8.42
N ASP A 71 1.18 -4.13 7.84
CA ASP A 71 2.59 -3.86 8.15
C ASP A 71 2.95 -2.40 7.90
N ARG A 72 2.58 -1.85 6.73
CA ARG A 72 2.80 -0.43 6.42
C ARG A 72 2.08 0.51 7.40
N GLN A 73 0.86 0.20 7.83
CA GLN A 73 0.13 1.03 8.80
C GLN A 73 0.80 1.02 10.17
N LEU A 74 1.33 -0.15 10.58
CA LEU A 74 2.06 -0.29 11.83
C LEU A 74 3.44 0.40 11.77
N GLU A 75 4.17 0.24 10.67
CA GLU A 75 5.46 0.88 10.43
C GLU A 75 5.36 2.42 10.42
N GLU A 76 4.27 2.99 9.87
CA GLU A 76 4.00 4.43 9.97
C GLU A 76 3.87 4.87 11.43
N ALA A 77 3.11 4.11 12.23
CA ALA A 77 2.83 4.41 13.62
C ALA A 77 4.09 4.30 14.49
N LEU A 78 4.98 3.37 14.16
CA LEU A 78 6.26 3.20 14.83
C LEU A 78 7.26 4.32 14.47
N SER A 79 7.28 4.75 13.20
CA SER A 79 8.27 5.70 12.69
C SER A 79 7.94 7.17 12.99
N HIS A 80 6.67 7.55 12.97
CA HIS A 80 6.22 8.94 13.19
C HIS A 80 5.62 9.18 14.58
N GLY A 81 5.68 8.16 15.44
CA GLY A 81 5.06 8.15 16.75
C GLY A 81 3.60 7.68 16.70
N PRO A 82 3.10 7.04 17.78
CA PRO A 82 1.75 6.51 17.81
C PRO A 82 0.69 7.63 17.89
N ALA A 83 0.30 8.18 16.74
CA ALA A 83 -0.69 9.24 16.60
C ALA A 83 -1.90 8.78 15.79
N PRO A 84 -3.08 8.53 16.40
CA PRO A 84 -4.25 8.03 15.68
C PRO A 84 -4.76 8.99 14.58
N LEU A 85 -4.70 10.30 14.83
CA LEU A 85 -5.12 11.29 13.84
C LEU A 85 -4.22 11.25 12.59
N HIS A 86 -2.92 11.05 12.77
CA HIS A 86 -1.96 10.90 11.67
C HIS A 86 -2.29 9.66 10.83
N LEU A 87 -2.52 8.50 11.47
CA LEU A 87 -2.87 7.28 10.74
C LEU A 87 -4.21 7.39 10.00
N ALA A 88 -5.21 8.00 10.63
CA ALA A 88 -6.50 8.27 9.98
C ALA A 88 -6.33 9.16 8.76
N GLU A 89 -5.49 10.19 8.84
CA GLU A 89 -5.22 11.10 7.74
C GLU A 89 -4.41 10.45 6.61
N VAL A 90 -3.33 9.75 6.93
CA VAL A 90 -2.42 9.17 5.91
C VAL A 90 -3.07 8.01 5.16
N PHE A 91 -3.87 7.19 5.85
CA PHE A 91 -4.42 5.95 5.29
C PHE A 91 -5.93 5.95 5.09
N GLY A 92 -6.63 7.03 5.45
CA GLY A 92 -8.10 7.10 5.36
C GLY A 92 -8.80 6.10 6.29
N LEU A 93 -8.20 5.81 7.44
CA LEU A 93 -8.76 4.86 8.41
C LEU A 93 -9.88 5.52 9.21
N ASP A 94 -10.87 4.71 9.60
CA ASP A 94 -11.80 5.12 10.64
C ASP A 94 -11.06 5.29 11.98
N ALA A 95 -11.61 6.13 12.86
CA ALA A 95 -10.98 6.48 14.13
C ALA A 95 -10.68 5.25 15.00
N LYS A 96 -11.57 4.25 15.01
CA LYS A 96 -11.40 3.04 15.82
C LYS A 96 -10.23 2.20 15.30
N THR A 97 -10.12 2.05 13.99
CA THR A 97 -9.00 1.33 13.36
C THR A 97 -7.68 2.06 13.60
N ALA A 98 -7.66 3.40 13.48
CA ALA A 98 -6.46 4.19 13.73
C ALA A 98 -5.96 4.11 15.19
N ILE A 99 -6.88 4.16 16.16
CA ILE A 99 -6.58 3.95 17.59
C ILE A 99 -5.99 2.55 17.81
N ARG A 100 -6.59 1.51 17.22
CA ARG A 100 -6.10 0.13 17.37
C ARG A 100 -4.65 -0.05 16.92
N TYR A 101 -4.29 0.52 15.76
CA TYR A 101 -2.91 0.46 15.26
C TYR A 101 -1.94 1.25 16.14
N THR A 102 -2.38 2.41 16.60
CA THR A 102 -1.62 3.25 17.53
C THR A 102 -1.30 2.50 18.83
N ASP A 103 -2.30 1.87 19.43
CA ASP A 103 -2.12 1.13 20.68
C ASP A 103 -1.18 -0.08 20.49
N SER A 104 -1.29 -0.76 19.34
CA SER A 104 -0.38 -1.84 18.98
C SER A 104 1.06 -1.34 18.84
N ALA A 105 1.27 -0.19 18.19
CA ALA A 105 2.60 0.42 18.07
C ALA A 105 3.17 0.81 19.45
N ARG A 106 2.35 1.38 20.33
CA ARG A 106 2.77 1.75 21.69
C ARG A 106 3.24 0.54 22.48
N ALA A 107 2.47 -0.55 22.47
CA ALA A 107 2.83 -1.79 23.16
C ALA A 107 4.15 -2.38 22.65
N LEU A 108 4.39 -2.34 21.32
CA LEU A 108 5.65 -2.82 20.75
C LEU A 108 6.86 -1.98 21.15
N LEU A 109 6.70 -0.65 21.22
CA LEU A 109 7.76 0.26 21.66
C LEU A 109 8.10 0.04 23.14
N GLU A 110 7.09 -0.16 23.99
CA GLU A 110 7.28 -0.51 25.41
C GLU A 110 8.03 -1.84 25.57
N GLN A 111 7.62 -2.87 24.83
CA GLN A 111 8.32 -4.17 24.82
C GLN A 111 9.77 -4.08 24.36
N ALA A 112 10.05 -3.29 23.31
CA ALA A 112 11.41 -3.08 22.82
C ALA A 112 12.28 -2.36 23.86
N ALA A 113 11.73 -1.36 24.55
CA ALA A 113 12.42 -0.66 25.63
C ALA A 113 12.73 -1.59 26.81
N GLU A 114 11.78 -2.44 27.22
CA GLU A 114 11.98 -3.43 28.29
C GLU A 114 13.07 -4.45 27.95
N GLN A 115 13.16 -4.88 26.69
CA GLN A 115 14.19 -5.81 26.24
C GLN A 115 15.59 -5.19 26.23
N GLN A 116 15.70 -3.89 25.93
CA GLN A 116 16.98 -3.19 25.92
C GLN A 116 17.52 -2.88 27.33
N LEU A 117 16.65 -2.93 28.35
CA LEU A 117 16.99 -2.75 29.77
C LEU A 117 17.41 -4.06 30.47
N ARG A 118 17.32 -5.22 29.82
CA ARG A 118 17.74 -6.53 30.34
C ARG A 118 19.11 -6.93 29.80
#